data_AF-V7EIY9-F1
#
_entry.id   AF-V7EIY9-F1
#
_cell.length_a   1.000
_cell.length_b   1.000
_cell.length_c   1.000
_cell.angle_alpha   90.00
_cell.angle_beta   90.00
_cell.angle_gamma   90.00
#
_symmetry.space_group_name_H-M   'P 1'
#
loop_
_entity.id
_entity.type
_entity.pdbx_description
1 polymer ?
#
loop_
_entity_poly.entity_id
_entity_poly.type
_entity_poly.pdbx_seq_one_letter_code
_entity_poly.pdbx_strand_id
1 'polypeptide(L)'
;KIIELDDKFGFLKPGCRVVDLGCAPGGWCQVAVVRVNALGQNPKKPVGTVLGVDLQEVEPIPGAELHQLDFLSDDADEKVKGWLGGRADVVMSDMAAAASGHKATDHLRIVALVEAALAFAFDVLEDGGTFVAKVLAGGAENEMQATLKRNFRKVANVKPPASRSDSSEKFVVAQGFRGRDAAGAPGDSGADAD
;
A
#
# COMPACT_ATOMS: atom_id res chain seq x y z
N LYS A 1 8.95 7.34 9.89
CA LYS A 1 7.64 6.63 9.82
C LYS A 1 7.81 5.20 9.31
N ILE A 2 8.14 4.96 8.03
CA ILE A 2 8.20 3.58 7.49
C ILE A 2 9.21 2.68 8.21
N ILE A 3 10.40 3.18 8.58
CA ILE A 3 11.39 2.44 9.37
C ILE A 3 10.78 1.95 10.69
N GLU A 4 10.08 2.83 11.42
CA GLU A 4 9.46 2.49 12.72
C GLU A 4 8.33 1.47 12.56
N LEU A 5 7.56 1.56 11.46
CA LEU A 5 6.54 0.58 11.13
C LEU A 5 7.18 -0.77 10.78
N ASP A 6 8.16 -0.78 9.89
CA ASP A 6 8.84 -2.01 9.48
C ASP A 6 9.60 -2.67 10.63
N ASP A 7 10.31 -1.91 11.47
CA ASP A 7 11.02 -2.47 12.63
C ASP A 7 10.04 -3.13 13.63
N LYS A 8 8.78 -2.66 13.70
CA LYS A 8 7.75 -3.24 14.57
C LYS A 8 7.01 -4.43 13.94
N PHE A 9 6.77 -4.41 12.63
CA PHE A 9 5.89 -5.37 11.96
C PHE A 9 6.61 -6.32 10.99
N GLY A 10 7.82 -5.98 10.58
CA GLY A 10 8.74 -6.79 9.77
C GLY A 10 8.16 -7.19 8.42
N PHE A 11 7.60 -6.24 7.66
CA PHE A 11 6.95 -6.53 6.38
C PHE A 11 7.87 -6.32 5.18
N LEU A 12 8.96 -5.54 5.30
CA LEU A 12 9.98 -5.43 4.26
C LEU A 12 11.08 -6.47 4.51
N LYS A 13 11.15 -7.48 3.65
CA LYS A 13 12.15 -8.55 3.73
C LYS A 13 12.90 -8.70 2.40
N PRO A 14 14.15 -9.20 2.43
CA PRO A 14 14.86 -9.52 1.20
C PRO A 14 14.03 -10.41 0.26
N GLY A 15 13.99 -10.06 -1.02
CA GLY A 15 13.20 -10.78 -2.02
C GLY A 15 11.78 -10.26 -2.22
N CYS A 16 11.26 -9.41 -1.33
CA CYS A 16 9.91 -8.89 -1.48
C CYS A 16 9.77 -7.97 -2.70
N ARG A 17 8.61 -8.06 -3.36
CA ARG A 17 8.13 -7.11 -4.35
C ARG A 17 7.22 -6.08 -3.67
N VAL A 18 7.61 -4.82 -3.76
CA VAL A 18 6.99 -3.71 -3.02
C VAL A 18 6.44 -2.65 -3.98
N VAL A 19 5.22 -2.20 -3.73
CA VAL A 19 4.64 -0.99 -4.35
C VAL A 19 4.54 0.12 -3.31
N ASP A 20 5.03 1.32 -3.65
CA ASP A 20 4.96 2.54 -2.84
C ASP A 20 4.11 3.59 -3.57
N LEU A 21 2.86 3.76 -3.15
CA LEU A 21 1.92 4.73 -3.72
C LEU A 21 2.02 6.07 -2.98
N GLY A 22 2.17 7.16 -3.72
CA GLY A 22 2.47 8.46 -3.14
C GLY A 22 3.91 8.52 -2.61
N CYS A 23 4.87 8.04 -3.41
CA CYS A 23 6.23 7.83 -2.95
C CYS A 23 7.07 9.10 -2.81
N ALA A 24 6.66 10.27 -3.35
CA ALA A 24 7.43 11.50 -3.27
C ALA A 24 7.60 11.99 -1.82
N PRO A 25 8.80 12.44 -1.40
CA PRO A 25 10.01 12.68 -2.20
C PRO A 25 10.95 11.47 -2.35
N GLY A 26 10.51 10.25 -2.02
CA GLY A 26 11.24 9.00 -2.26
C GLY A 26 11.78 8.30 -1.00
N GLY A 27 11.55 8.88 0.18
CA GLY A 27 12.13 8.37 1.44
C GLY A 27 11.69 6.94 1.80
N TRP A 28 10.47 6.53 1.45
CA TRP A 28 9.98 5.18 1.71
C TRP A 28 10.60 4.16 0.73
N CYS A 29 10.67 4.51 -0.56
CA CYS A 29 11.43 3.76 -1.56
C CYS A 29 12.90 3.53 -1.15
N GLN A 30 13.61 4.55 -0.68
CA GLN A 30 15.00 4.42 -0.23
C GLN A 30 15.16 3.37 0.89
N VAL A 31 14.23 3.36 1.85
CA VAL A 31 14.23 2.35 2.92
C VAL A 31 13.91 0.97 2.36
N ALA A 32 12.89 0.86 1.50
CA ALA A 32 12.47 -0.40 0.90
C ALA A 32 13.59 -1.05 0.09
N VAL A 33 14.29 -0.29 -0.76
CA VAL A 33 15.42 -0.78 -1.59
C VAL A 33 16.44 -1.54 -0.75
N VAL A 34 16.83 -0.97 0.40
CA VAL A 34 17.79 -1.58 1.32
C VAL A 34 17.18 -2.82 1.98
N ARG A 35 15.96 -2.70 2.53
CA ARG A 35 15.30 -3.78 3.30
C ARG A 35 14.98 -5.01 2.44
N VAL A 36 14.63 -4.81 1.17
CA VAL A 36 14.31 -5.90 0.24
C VAL A 36 15.51 -6.39 -0.57
N ASN A 37 16.71 -5.85 -0.32
CA ASN A 37 17.94 -6.21 -1.03
C ASN A 37 17.80 -5.99 -2.55
N ALA A 38 17.13 -4.91 -2.99
CA ALA A 38 16.83 -4.66 -4.40
C ALA A 38 18.09 -4.45 -5.26
N LEU A 39 19.17 -3.94 -4.66
CA LEU A 39 20.48 -3.80 -5.31
C LEU A 39 21.35 -5.07 -5.25
N GLY A 40 20.87 -6.16 -4.65
CA GLY A 40 21.63 -7.41 -4.54
C GLY A 40 22.93 -7.33 -3.73
N GLN A 41 23.06 -6.33 -2.86
CA GLN A 41 24.27 -6.08 -2.05
C GLN A 41 24.59 -7.24 -1.09
N ASN A 42 23.58 -8.00 -0.66
CA ASN A 42 23.77 -9.23 0.08
C ASN A 42 23.59 -10.46 -0.83
N PRO A 43 24.67 -11.11 -1.28
CA PRO A 43 24.59 -12.24 -2.20
C PRO A 43 23.99 -13.51 -1.57
N LYS A 44 23.81 -13.54 -0.24
CA LYS A 44 23.22 -14.68 0.48
C LYS A 44 21.71 -14.55 0.66
N LYS A 45 21.09 -13.51 0.10
CA LYS A 45 19.67 -13.20 0.25
C LYS A 45 19.04 -12.98 -1.12
N PRO A 46 17.75 -13.33 -1.31
CA PRO A 46 17.06 -13.04 -2.56
C PRO A 46 16.99 -11.53 -2.82
N VAL A 47 16.87 -11.16 -4.09
CA VAL A 47 16.77 -9.78 -4.57
C VAL A 47 15.29 -9.43 -4.71
N GLY A 48 14.86 -8.38 -4.03
CA GLY A 48 13.51 -7.83 -4.13
C GLY A 48 13.41 -6.74 -5.20
N THR A 49 12.23 -6.12 -5.29
CA THR A 49 11.94 -5.04 -6.24
C THR A 49 11.10 -3.97 -5.56
N VAL A 50 11.29 -2.71 -5.98
CA VAL A 50 10.55 -1.56 -5.45
C VAL A 50 10.00 -0.77 -6.63
N LEU A 51 8.69 -0.60 -6.68
CA LEU A 51 7.97 0.23 -7.63
C LEU A 51 7.36 1.43 -6.88
N GLY A 52 7.83 2.63 -7.18
CA GLY A 52 7.28 3.88 -6.64
C GLY A 52 6.41 4.59 -7.67
N VAL A 53 5.26 5.10 -7.22
CA VAL A 53 4.32 5.85 -8.04
C VAL A 53 3.92 7.11 -7.30
N ASP A 54 4.04 8.28 -7.95
CA ASP A 54 3.59 9.54 -7.37
C ASP A 54 3.10 10.51 -8.45
N LEU A 55 2.25 11.47 -8.07
CA LEU A 55 1.83 12.56 -8.94
C LEU A 55 3.02 13.49 -9.29
N GLN A 56 3.96 13.63 -8.35
CA GLN A 56 5.17 14.43 -8.49
C GLN A 56 6.33 13.56 -9.00
N GLU A 57 7.21 14.18 -9.78
CA GLU A 57 8.47 13.55 -10.16
C GLU A 57 9.34 13.30 -8.92
N VAL A 58 9.98 12.13 -8.88
CA VAL A 58 10.90 11.73 -7.82
C VAL A 58 12.27 11.50 -8.43
N GLU A 59 13.29 12.10 -7.81
CA GLU A 59 14.68 11.90 -8.23
C GLU A 59 15.03 10.39 -8.28
N PRO A 60 15.80 9.93 -9.28
CA PRO A 60 16.14 8.52 -9.43
C PRO A 60 16.74 7.90 -8.16
N ILE A 61 16.19 6.77 -7.73
CA ILE A 61 16.70 5.98 -6.59
C ILE A 61 17.22 4.65 -7.13
N PRO A 62 18.54 4.37 -7.05
CA PRO A 62 19.08 3.09 -7.48
C PRO A 62 18.38 1.91 -6.79
N GLY A 63 17.88 0.96 -7.58
CA GLY A 63 17.16 -0.22 -7.09
C GLY A 63 15.64 -0.03 -6.96
N ALA A 64 15.11 1.15 -7.27
CA ALA A 64 13.68 1.40 -7.42
C ALA A 64 13.34 1.79 -8.86
N GLU A 65 12.21 1.28 -9.35
CA GLU A 65 11.54 1.78 -10.55
C GLU A 65 10.54 2.85 -10.13
N LEU A 66 10.59 4.04 -10.73
CA LEU A 66 9.80 5.20 -10.31
C LEU A 66 9.00 5.74 -11.50
N HIS A 67 7.70 5.96 -11.31
CA HIS A 67 6.82 6.51 -12.34
C HIS A 67 6.04 7.71 -11.81
N GLN A 68 6.00 8.77 -12.62
CA GLN A 68 5.11 9.90 -12.38
C GLN A 68 3.73 9.59 -12.96
N LEU A 69 2.72 9.45 -12.09
CA LEU A 69 1.35 9.10 -12.45
C LEU A 69 0.38 9.61 -11.39
N ASP A 70 -0.72 10.22 -11.82
CA ASP A 70 -1.88 10.41 -10.96
C ASP A 70 -2.56 9.06 -10.73
N PHE A 71 -2.43 8.51 -9.52
CA PHE A 71 -2.99 7.20 -9.18
C PHE A 71 -4.53 7.17 -9.19
N LEU A 72 -5.18 8.34 -9.19
CA LEU A 72 -6.64 8.43 -9.30
C LEU A 72 -7.11 8.63 -10.75
N SER A 73 -6.19 8.71 -11.72
CA SER A 73 -6.56 8.81 -13.14
C SER A 73 -7.04 7.47 -13.71
N ASP A 74 -7.79 7.55 -14.80
CA ASP A 74 -8.23 6.37 -15.54
C ASP A 74 -7.03 5.52 -15.98
N ASP A 75 -7.19 4.19 -15.90
CA ASP A 75 -6.19 3.17 -16.22
C ASP A 75 -4.90 3.23 -15.37
N ALA A 76 -4.85 4.04 -14.32
CA ALA A 76 -3.67 4.16 -13.48
C ALA A 76 -3.32 2.82 -12.82
N ASP A 77 -4.31 2.12 -12.29
CA ASP A 77 -4.12 0.82 -11.65
C ASP A 77 -3.62 -0.24 -12.64
N GLU A 78 -4.12 -0.25 -13.89
CA GLU A 78 -3.65 -1.15 -14.95
C GLU A 78 -2.19 -0.90 -15.30
N LYS A 79 -1.78 0.37 -15.42
CA LYS A 79 -0.37 0.73 -15.65
C LYS A 79 0.52 0.25 -14.52
N VAL A 80 0.13 0.50 -13.27
CA VAL A 80 0.89 0.06 -12.10
C VAL A 80 0.95 -1.47 -12.02
N LYS A 81 -0.13 -2.19 -12.33
CA LYS A 81 -0.14 -3.66 -12.45
C LYS A 81 0.84 -4.14 -13.53
N GLY A 82 0.89 -3.45 -14.68
CA GLY A 82 1.82 -3.72 -15.77
C GLY A 82 3.29 -3.58 -15.35
N TRP A 83 3.65 -2.45 -14.72
CA TRP A 83 5.02 -2.21 -14.23
C TRP A 83 5.41 -3.16 -13.09
N LEU A 84 4.46 -3.51 -12.22
CA LEU A 84 4.69 -4.47 -11.13
C LEU A 84 5.10 -5.85 -11.64
N GLY A 85 4.65 -6.26 -12.83
CA GLY A 85 5.07 -7.49 -13.50
C GLY A 85 4.73 -8.78 -12.73
N GLY A 86 3.67 -8.76 -11.92
CA GLY A 86 3.23 -9.88 -11.06
C GLY A 86 2.57 -9.38 -9.77
N ARG A 87 2.46 -10.25 -8.77
CA ARG A 87 1.83 -9.90 -7.48
C ARG A 87 2.84 -9.28 -6.51
N ALA A 88 2.35 -8.42 -5.63
CA ALA A 88 3.14 -7.74 -4.60
C ALA A 88 3.12 -8.51 -3.27
N ASP A 89 4.24 -8.50 -2.56
CA ASP A 89 4.29 -8.92 -1.16
C ASP A 89 3.81 -7.79 -0.23
N VAL A 90 4.08 -6.54 -0.64
CA VAL A 90 3.76 -5.34 0.14
C VAL A 90 3.22 -4.25 -0.78
N VAL A 91 2.06 -3.71 -0.41
CA VAL A 91 1.56 -2.44 -0.95
C VAL A 91 1.56 -1.43 0.19
N MET A 92 2.30 -0.34 0.02
CA MET A 92 2.36 0.75 0.98
C MET A 92 1.91 2.07 0.34
N SER A 93 1.26 2.93 1.12
CA SER A 93 0.76 4.22 0.65
C SER A 93 0.93 5.33 1.69
N ASP A 94 1.65 6.39 1.31
CA ASP A 94 1.71 7.65 2.05
C ASP A 94 1.08 8.81 1.23
N MET A 95 0.21 8.47 0.25
CA MET A 95 -0.50 9.45 -0.57
C MET A 95 -1.17 10.53 0.29
N ALA A 96 -1.10 11.77 -0.20
CA ALA A 96 -1.75 12.92 0.42
C ALA A 96 -2.35 13.81 -0.67
N ALA A 97 -3.49 14.42 -0.39
CA ALA A 97 -4.06 15.47 -1.23
C ALA A 97 -3.61 16.85 -0.74
N ALA A 98 -3.46 17.80 -1.67
CA ALA A 98 -3.26 19.20 -1.31
C ALA A 98 -4.47 19.73 -0.52
N ALA A 99 -4.19 20.42 0.59
CA ALA A 99 -5.23 20.99 1.44
C ALA A 99 -6.00 22.08 0.67
N SER A 100 -7.31 21.93 0.59
CA SER A 100 -8.21 22.96 0.06
C SER A 100 -8.56 24.04 1.10
N GLY A 101 -8.28 23.77 2.38
CA GLY A 101 -8.71 24.60 3.50
C GLY A 101 -10.12 24.24 4.01
N HIS A 102 -10.86 23.41 3.27
CA HIS A 102 -12.17 22.89 3.68
C HIS A 102 -12.03 21.49 4.26
N LYS A 103 -12.06 21.39 5.60
CA LYS A 103 -11.81 20.15 6.34
C LYS A 103 -12.63 18.94 5.85
N ALA A 104 -13.91 19.15 5.51
CA ALA A 104 -14.77 18.07 5.01
C ALA A 104 -14.31 17.55 3.65
N THR A 105 -14.01 18.44 2.71
CA THR A 105 -13.49 18.09 1.38
C THR A 105 -12.13 17.42 1.48
N ASP A 106 -11.23 17.95 2.32
CA ASP A 106 -9.90 17.38 2.52
C ASP A 106 -9.98 15.98 3.14
N HIS A 107 -10.92 15.75 4.05
CA HIS A 107 -11.20 14.43 4.59
C HIS A 107 -11.64 13.44 3.50
N LEU A 108 -12.63 13.82 2.67
CA LEU A 108 -13.12 12.97 1.58
C LEU A 108 -12.04 12.61 0.55
N ARG A 109 -11.17 13.57 0.20
CA ARG A 109 -10.05 13.33 -0.72
C ARG A 109 -9.07 12.30 -0.17
N ILE A 110 -8.79 12.36 1.13
CA ILE A 110 -7.86 11.41 1.75
C ILE A 110 -8.50 10.03 1.89
N VAL A 111 -9.80 9.96 2.18
CA VAL A 111 -10.55 8.70 2.15
C VAL A 111 -10.49 8.06 0.77
N ALA A 112 -10.75 8.81 -0.30
CA ALA A 112 -10.68 8.30 -1.67
C ALA A 112 -9.28 7.74 -2.03
N LEU A 113 -8.20 8.41 -1.60
CA LEU A 113 -6.84 7.93 -1.83
C LEU A 113 -6.56 6.59 -1.14
N VAL A 114 -6.96 6.43 0.12
CA VAL A 114 -6.72 5.17 0.84
C VAL A 114 -7.64 4.04 0.36
N GLU A 115 -8.87 4.35 -0.07
CA GLU A 115 -9.77 3.37 -0.69
C GLU A 115 -9.23 2.87 -2.03
N ALA A 116 -8.73 3.78 -2.88
CA ALA A 116 -8.07 3.41 -4.13
C ALA A 116 -6.84 2.52 -3.89
N ALA A 117 -5.99 2.89 -2.90
CA ALA A 117 -4.83 2.08 -2.54
C ALA A 117 -5.23 0.69 -2.01
N LEU A 118 -6.30 0.59 -1.23
CA LEU A 118 -6.79 -0.69 -0.71
C LEU A 118 -7.41 -1.56 -1.80
N ALA A 119 -8.19 -0.98 -2.71
CA ALA A 119 -8.74 -1.69 -3.86
C ALA A 119 -7.62 -2.28 -4.72
N PHE A 120 -6.61 -1.46 -5.06
CA PHE A 120 -5.42 -1.93 -5.76
C PHE A 120 -4.68 -3.03 -5.00
N ALA A 121 -4.53 -2.90 -3.68
CA ALA A 121 -3.89 -3.93 -2.86
C ALA A 121 -4.62 -5.28 -2.93
N PHE A 122 -5.96 -5.30 -3.00
CA PHE A 122 -6.71 -6.54 -3.18
C PHE A 122 -6.49 -7.22 -4.53
N ASP A 123 -6.22 -6.43 -5.57
CA ASP A 123 -5.95 -6.97 -6.89
C ASP A 123 -4.55 -7.56 -7.02
N VAL A 124 -3.56 -6.93 -6.37
CA VAL A 124 -2.14 -7.26 -6.60
C VAL A 124 -1.46 -8.01 -5.49
N LEU A 125 -1.98 -8.01 -4.25
CA LEU A 125 -1.28 -8.71 -3.16
C LEU A 125 -1.25 -10.23 -3.37
N GLU A 126 -0.12 -10.82 -3.00
CA GLU A 126 -0.02 -12.25 -2.76
C GLU A 126 -0.78 -12.66 -1.50
N ASP A 127 -1.16 -13.94 -1.44
CA ASP A 127 -1.64 -14.56 -0.21
C ASP A 127 -0.58 -14.41 0.89
N GLY A 128 -0.99 -13.90 2.05
CA GLY A 128 -0.07 -13.58 3.13
C GLY A 128 0.53 -12.16 3.07
N GLY A 129 0.29 -11.42 1.98
CA GLY A 129 0.81 -10.08 1.74
C GLY A 129 0.41 -9.03 2.79
N THR A 130 1.06 -7.87 2.73
CA THR A 130 0.87 -6.76 3.68
C THR A 130 0.42 -5.48 2.98
N PHE A 131 -0.60 -4.83 3.54
CA PHE A 131 -1.01 -3.48 3.19
C PHE A 131 -0.68 -2.50 4.31
N VAL A 132 -0.05 -1.38 3.97
CA VAL A 132 0.26 -0.28 4.90
C VAL A 132 -0.23 1.02 4.30
N ALA A 133 -1.06 1.79 4.99
CA ALA A 133 -1.51 3.08 4.46
C ALA A 133 -1.69 4.13 5.53
N LYS A 134 -1.39 5.38 5.17
CA LYS A 134 -1.79 6.56 5.94
C LYS A 134 -3.31 6.67 5.98
N VAL A 135 -3.85 6.89 7.16
CA VAL A 135 -5.27 7.16 7.41
C VAL A 135 -5.42 8.40 8.29
N LEU A 136 -6.51 9.14 8.10
CA LEU A 136 -6.90 10.23 9.00
C LEU A 136 -8.10 9.81 9.85
N ALA A 137 -8.03 10.13 11.14
CA ALA A 137 -9.18 9.99 12.03
C ALA A 137 -10.34 10.90 11.55
N GLY A 138 -11.54 10.35 11.32
CA GLY A 138 -12.66 11.18 10.86
C GLY A 138 -14.01 10.52 10.52
N GLY A 139 -14.18 9.20 10.63
CA GLY A 139 -15.49 8.54 10.51
C GLY A 139 -15.54 7.39 9.51
N ALA A 140 -14.87 7.51 8.35
CA ALA A 140 -14.74 6.42 7.35
C ALA A 140 -13.84 5.24 7.82
N GLU A 141 -13.18 5.40 8.96
CA GLU A 141 -12.27 4.39 9.53
C GLU A 141 -13.01 3.08 9.84
N ASN A 142 -14.29 3.11 10.26
CA ASN A 142 -14.97 1.90 10.74
C ASN A 142 -15.26 0.87 9.63
N GLU A 143 -15.73 1.31 8.47
CA GLU A 143 -16.03 0.43 7.35
C GLU A 143 -14.75 -0.14 6.74
N MET A 144 -13.76 0.71 6.51
CA MET A 144 -12.42 0.28 6.08
C MET A 144 -11.81 -0.72 7.06
N GLN A 145 -11.89 -0.48 8.37
CA GLN A 145 -11.39 -1.41 9.39
C GLN A 145 -12.12 -2.75 9.34
N ALA A 146 -13.44 -2.75 9.11
CA ALA A 146 -14.20 -3.99 8.95
C ALA A 146 -13.74 -4.75 7.69
N THR A 147 -13.60 -4.06 6.56
CA THR A 147 -13.10 -4.62 5.30
C THR A 147 -11.70 -5.20 5.46
N LEU A 148 -10.78 -4.47 6.11
CA LEU A 148 -9.43 -4.95 6.39
C LEU A 148 -9.43 -6.18 7.30
N LYS A 149 -10.23 -6.20 8.37
CA LYS A 149 -10.30 -7.35 9.29
C LYS A 149 -10.85 -8.61 8.63
N ARG A 150 -11.78 -8.47 7.68
CA ARG A 150 -12.29 -9.59 6.87
C ARG A 150 -11.20 -10.15 5.94
N ASN A 151 -10.39 -9.28 5.33
CA ASN A 151 -9.44 -9.68 4.29
C ASN A 151 -8.01 -9.94 4.79
N PHE A 152 -7.64 -9.51 6.00
CA PHE A 152 -6.29 -9.69 6.57
C PHE A 152 -6.29 -10.38 7.93
N ARG A 153 -5.30 -11.23 8.18
CA ARG A 153 -5.13 -11.98 9.45
C ARG A 153 -4.98 -11.05 10.65
N LYS A 154 -4.26 -9.95 10.50
CA LYS A 154 -3.99 -8.98 11.56
C LYS A 154 -4.11 -7.56 11.02
N VAL A 155 -4.81 -6.69 11.75
CA VAL A 155 -4.94 -5.27 11.41
C VAL A 155 -4.60 -4.45 12.65
N ALA A 156 -3.71 -3.47 12.50
CA ALA A 156 -3.30 -2.57 13.57
C ALA A 156 -3.36 -1.12 13.11
N ASN A 157 -3.87 -0.23 13.98
CA ASN A 157 -3.73 1.21 13.84
C ASN A 157 -2.55 1.69 14.66
N VAL A 158 -1.67 2.47 14.03
CA VAL A 158 -0.40 2.87 14.60
C VAL A 158 -0.24 4.37 14.41
N LYS A 159 0.08 5.09 15.49
CA LYS A 159 0.62 6.44 15.38
C LYS A 159 2.14 6.32 15.55
N PRO A 160 2.94 6.44 14.46
CA PRO A 160 4.39 6.35 14.56
C PRO A 160 4.94 7.43 15.52
N PRO A 161 5.96 7.14 16.33
CA PRO A 161 6.60 8.13 17.20
C PRO A 161 7.08 9.39 16.46
N ALA A 162 7.53 9.25 15.20
CA ALA A 162 7.92 10.38 14.36
C ALA A 162 6.74 11.27 13.89
N SER A 163 5.50 10.93 14.23
CA SER A 163 4.32 11.75 13.88
C SER A 163 4.18 12.91 14.86
N ARG A 164 3.90 14.11 14.35
CA ARG A 164 3.64 15.28 15.21
C ARG A 164 2.48 15.00 16.17
N SER A 165 2.59 15.50 17.40
CA SER A 165 1.59 15.27 18.46
C SER A 165 0.22 15.83 18.08
N ASP A 166 0.18 16.98 17.41
CA ASP A 166 -1.01 17.68 16.92
C ASP A 166 -1.60 17.11 15.62
N SER A 167 -0.92 16.15 14.98
CA SER A 167 -1.42 15.50 13.77
C SER A 167 -2.45 14.41 14.10
N SER A 168 -3.54 14.37 13.34
CA SER A 168 -4.51 13.26 13.35
C SER A 168 -4.06 12.05 12.52
N GLU A 169 -2.86 12.12 11.93
CA GLU A 169 -2.29 11.06 11.10
C GLU A 169 -2.02 9.78 11.90
N LYS A 170 -2.50 8.67 11.35
CA LYS A 170 -2.20 7.31 11.78
C LYS A 170 -1.90 6.47 10.53
N PHE A 171 -1.38 5.27 10.76
CA PHE A 171 -1.18 4.27 9.74
C PHE A 171 -1.95 3.02 10.10
N VAL A 172 -2.61 2.43 9.12
CA VAL A 172 -3.09 1.07 9.22
C VAL A 172 -2.01 0.12 8.70
N VAL A 173 -1.77 -0.96 9.44
CA VAL A 173 -0.88 -2.05 9.04
C VAL A 173 -1.71 -3.33 9.05
N ALA A 174 -2.00 -3.86 7.87
CA ALA A 174 -2.81 -5.05 7.66
C ALA A 174 -1.94 -6.17 7.07
N GLN A 175 -1.73 -7.24 7.84
CA GLN A 175 -0.81 -8.34 7.49
C GLN A 175 -1.57 -9.65 7.28
N GLY A 176 -1.06 -10.45 6.35
CA GLY A 176 -1.61 -11.77 6.07
C GLY A 176 -2.88 -11.67 5.24
N PHE A 177 -2.78 -11.08 4.05
CA PHE A 177 -3.88 -11.06 3.08
C PHE A 177 -4.42 -12.48 2.87
N ARG A 178 -5.74 -12.65 2.90
CA ARG A 178 -6.40 -13.96 2.82
C ARG A 178 -6.65 -14.45 1.39
N GLY A 179 -6.25 -13.66 0.40
CA GLY A 179 -6.50 -13.97 -1.01
C GLY A 179 -7.93 -13.68 -1.42
N ARG A 180 -8.19 -13.80 -2.74
CA ARG A 180 -9.51 -13.54 -3.34
C ARG A 180 -10.55 -14.60 -2.99
N ASP A 181 -10.13 -15.82 -2.67
CA ASP A 181 -11.03 -16.95 -2.41
C ASP A 181 -11.74 -16.86 -1.04
N ALA A 182 -11.23 -16.04 -0.12
CA ALA A 182 -11.85 -15.81 1.19
C ALA A 182 -13.00 -14.80 1.15
N ALA A 183 -13.08 -13.97 0.11
CA ALA A 183 -14.15 -13.00 -0.11
C ALA A 183 -15.22 -13.65 -1.02
N GLY A 184 -15.99 -14.57 -0.45
CA GLY A 184 -17.14 -15.28 -1.03
C GLY A 184 -17.47 -14.99 -2.49
N ALA A 185 -17.09 -15.91 -3.37
CA ALA A 185 -17.71 -16.00 -4.70
C ALA A 185 -19.23 -16.14 -4.52
N PRO A 186 -20.06 -15.31 -5.18
CA PRO A 186 -21.47 -15.64 -5.30
C PRO A 186 -21.56 -16.96 -6.07
N GLY A 187 -22.24 -17.93 -5.48
CA GLY A 187 -22.35 -19.28 -6.03
C GLY A 187 -22.84 -19.24 -7.46
N ASP A 188 -22.04 -19.80 -8.36
CA ASP A 188 -22.49 -20.21 -9.68
C ASP A 188 -23.53 -21.31 -9.48
N SER A 189 -24.81 -20.93 -9.43
CA SER A 189 -25.89 -21.88 -9.60
C SER A 189 -25.97 -22.23 -11.07
N GLY A 190 -25.10 -23.14 -11.50
CA GLY A 190 -25.28 -23.93 -12.70
C GLY A 190 -26.61 -24.66 -12.57
N ALA A 191 -27.65 -24.11 -13.20
CA ALA A 191 -28.84 -24.87 -13.51
C ALA A 191 -28.48 -25.74 -14.72
N ASP A 192 -28.14 -27.00 -14.41
CA ASP A 192 -28.04 -28.08 -15.39
C ASP A 192 -29.33 -28.16 -16.20
N ALA A 193 -29.15 -28.25 -17.51
CA ALA A 193 -30.16 -28.71 -18.44
C ALA A 193 -30.30 -30.23 -18.31
N ASP A 194 -31.50 -30.69 -17.98
CA ASP A 194 -32.19 -31.83 -18.63
C ASP A 194 -33.66 -31.90 -18.18
#